data_AF-A0A958Z378-F1
#
_entry.id   AF-A0A958Z378-F1
#
_cell.length_a   1.000
_cell.length_b   1.000
_cell.length_c   1.000
_cell.angle_alpha   90.00
_cell.angle_beta   90.00
_cell.angle_gamma   90.00
#
_symmetry.space_group_name_H-M   'P 1'
#
loop_
_entity.id
_entity.type
_entity.pdbx_description
1 polymer ?
#
loop_
_entity_poly.entity_id
_entity_poly.type
_entity_poly.pdbx_seq_one_letter_code
_entity_poly.pdbx_strand_id
1 'polypeptide(L)'
;MQKRTSVFLTLFLVVQIIALQILKFFPEFVEKYYSLGVYPWISKISRYIFGWVPFSVGDLFYLLIAIVAIRWLYKNVKRLRHNEQVGFFVDILAAVSVVYFMFHVLWGFNYYRLPLHKSLHLESNYTTEQLLETTNR
;
A
#
# COMPACT_ATOMS: atom_id res chain seq x y z
N MET A 1 10.05 14.32 14.77
CA MET A 1 8.60 14.63 14.81
C MET A 1 8.25 15.09 16.22
N GLN A 2 7.22 15.92 16.39
CA GLN A 2 6.73 16.23 17.74
C GLN A 2 6.15 14.96 18.37
N LYS A 3 6.45 14.70 19.65
CA LYS A 3 6.07 13.44 20.33
C LYS A 3 4.57 13.12 20.22
N ARG A 4 3.70 14.14 20.25
CA ARG A 4 2.23 13.98 20.12
C ARG A 4 1.82 13.47 18.74
N THR A 5 2.45 13.95 17.67
CA THR A 5 2.16 13.55 16.29
C THR A 5 2.53 12.09 16.03
N SER A 6 3.71 11.64 16.52
CA SER A 6 4.13 10.23 16.34
C SER A 6 3.17 9.25 17.03
N VAL A 7 2.68 9.61 18.23
CA VAL A 7 1.69 8.79 18.95
C VAL A 7 0.37 8.74 18.19
N PHE A 8 -0.14 9.89 17.74
CA PHE A 8 -1.36 9.95 16.94
C PHE A 8 -1.27 9.08 15.68
N LEU A 9 -0.17 9.21 14.92
CA LEU A 9 0.02 8.41 13.70
C LEU A 9 0.15 6.92 14.00
N THR A 10 0.79 6.54 15.11
CA THR A 10 0.86 5.15 15.54
C THR A 10 -0.52 4.59 15.88
N LEU A 11 -1.36 5.34 16.60
CA LEU A 11 -2.74 4.92 16.87
C LEU A 11 -3.56 4.85 15.58
N PHE A 12 -3.35 5.80 14.67
CA PHE A 12 -3.98 5.79 13.36
C PHE A 12 -3.61 4.54 12.54
N LEU A 13 -2.37 4.03 12.64
CA LEU A 13 -1.99 2.76 11.99
C LEU A 13 -2.84 1.59 12.47
N VAL A 14 -3.10 1.50 13.78
CA VAL A 14 -3.96 0.43 14.33
C VAL A 14 -5.38 0.54 13.76
N VAL A 15 -5.93 1.75 13.72
CA VAL A 15 -7.25 2.01 13.12
C VAL A 15 -7.28 1.61 11.64
N GLN A 16 -6.24 1.96 10.87
CA GLN A 16 -6.12 1.59 9.46
C GLN A 16 -6.12 0.07 9.25
N ILE A 17 -5.36 -0.67 10.08
CA ILE A 17 -5.29 -2.14 9.99
C ILE A 17 -6.66 -2.75 10.28
N ILE A 18 -7.34 -2.32 11.34
CA ILE A 18 -8.68 -2.81 11.68
C ILE A 18 -9.67 -2.50 10.57
N ALA A 19 -9.69 -1.26 10.08
CA ALA A 19 -10.57 -0.84 8.98
C ALA A 19 -10.34 -1.70 7.73
N LEU A 20 -9.09 -2.04 7.42
CA LEU A 20 -8.76 -2.90 6.29
C LEU A 20 -9.20 -4.36 6.48
N GLN A 21 -9.07 -4.91 7.69
CA GLN A 21 -9.59 -6.27 7.95
C GLN A 21 -11.11 -6.33 7.78
N ILE A 22 -11.82 -5.26 8.16
CA ILE A 22 -13.26 -5.16 7.91
C ILE A 22 -13.55 -5.01 6.42
N LEU A 23 -12.81 -4.14 5.72
CA LEU A 23 -13.02 -3.84 4.29
C LEU A 23 -12.90 -5.09 3.40
N LYS A 24 -12.04 -6.05 3.77
CA LYS A 24 -11.89 -7.34 3.06
C LYS A 24 -13.19 -8.13 2.91
N PHE A 25 -14.13 -7.99 3.85
CA PHE A 25 -15.42 -8.67 3.79
C PHE A 25 -16.41 -8.00 2.83
N PHE A 26 -16.09 -6.83 2.29
CA PHE A 26 -16.95 -6.06 1.40
C PHE A 26 -16.28 -5.76 0.04
N PRO A 27 -15.89 -6.79 -0.74
CA PRO A 27 -15.18 -6.59 -2.00
C PRO A 27 -15.99 -5.82 -3.05
N GLU A 28 -17.32 -5.95 -3.04
CA GLU A 28 -18.23 -5.19 -3.92
C GLU A 28 -18.22 -3.69 -3.61
N PHE A 29 -18.09 -3.31 -2.34
CA PHE A 29 -17.93 -1.93 -1.93
C PHE A 29 -16.62 -1.35 -2.46
N VAL A 30 -15.53 -2.10 -2.32
CA VAL A 30 -14.21 -1.71 -2.83
C VAL A 30 -14.24 -1.55 -4.35
N GLU A 31 -14.83 -2.51 -5.06
CA GLU A 31 -14.99 -2.47 -6.51
C GLU A 31 -15.71 -1.19 -6.96
N LYS A 32 -16.89 -0.94 -6.39
CA LYS A 32 -17.77 0.16 -6.80
C LYS A 32 -17.20 1.54 -6.48
N TYR A 33 -16.77 1.76 -5.24
CA TYR A 33 -16.41 3.11 -4.78
C TYR A 33 -14.94 3.42 -4.98
N TYR A 34 -14.06 2.46 -4.73
CA TYR A 34 -12.62 2.70 -4.87
C TYR A 34 -12.11 2.32 -6.26
N SER A 35 -12.24 1.06 -6.69
CA SER A 35 -11.59 0.57 -7.92
C SER A 35 -12.16 1.17 -9.20
N LEU A 36 -13.49 1.31 -9.30
CA LEU A 36 -14.17 1.92 -10.44
C LEU A 36 -14.45 3.41 -10.24
N GLY A 37 -14.48 3.88 -9.00
CA GLY A 37 -14.77 5.28 -8.65
C GLY A 37 -13.52 6.13 -8.53
N VAL A 38 -12.80 6.02 -7.42
CA VAL A 38 -11.66 6.89 -7.07
C VAL A 38 -10.39 6.56 -7.86
N TYR A 39 -10.04 5.28 -7.94
CA TYR A 39 -8.76 4.84 -8.49
C TYR A 39 -8.52 5.23 -9.96
N PRO A 40 -9.52 5.25 -10.87
CA PRO A 40 -9.30 5.70 -12.24
C PRO A 40 -8.81 7.16 -12.33
N TRP A 41 -9.24 8.03 -11.41
CA TRP A 41 -8.74 9.40 -11.32
C TRP A 41 -7.29 9.44 -10.84
N ILE A 42 -6.98 8.73 -9.75
CA ILE A 42 -5.60 8.60 -9.24
C ILE A 42 -4.68 8.09 -10.36
N SER A 43 -5.11 7.06 -11.05
CA SER A 43 -4.36 6.40 -12.13
C SER A 43 -4.16 7.32 -13.34
N LYS A 44 -5.18 8.10 -13.74
CA LYS A 44 -5.07 9.10 -14.81
C LYS A 44 -4.12 10.23 -14.44
N ILE A 45 -4.23 10.78 -13.23
CA ILE A 45 -3.35 11.85 -12.74
C ILE A 45 -1.91 11.35 -12.69
N SER A 46 -1.66 10.17 -12.13
CA SER A 46 -0.33 9.56 -12.09
C SER A 46 0.26 9.37 -13.49
N ARG A 47 -0.50 8.81 -14.44
CA ARG A 47 -0.06 8.68 -15.84
C ARG A 47 0.18 10.02 -16.53
N TYR A 48 -0.63 11.03 -16.24
CA TYR A 48 -0.42 12.36 -16.81
C TYR A 48 0.89 12.99 -16.33
N ILE A 49 1.17 12.89 -15.03
CA ILE A 49 2.36 13.49 -14.41
C ILE A 49 3.63 12.71 -14.76
N PHE A 50 3.58 11.37 -14.75
CA PHE A 50 4.77 10.51 -14.83
C PHE A 50 4.86 9.65 -16.09
N GLY A 51 3.80 9.54 -16.90
CA GLY A 51 3.74 8.60 -18.03
C GLY A 51 4.66 8.95 -19.20
N TRP A 52 5.21 10.16 -19.25
CA TRP A 52 6.24 10.56 -20.22
C TRP A 52 7.65 10.11 -19.81
N VAL A 53 7.84 9.67 -18.56
CA VAL A 53 9.14 9.18 -18.07
C VAL A 53 9.32 7.72 -18.51
N PRO A 54 10.44 7.36 -19.18
CA PRO A 54 10.63 6.03 -19.77
C PRO A 54 10.98 4.93 -18.73
N PHE A 55 10.86 5.22 -17.45
CA PHE A 55 11.12 4.30 -16.34
C PHE A 55 10.15 4.55 -15.17
N SER A 56 10.03 3.59 -14.26
CA SER A 56 9.12 3.69 -13.10
C SER A 56 9.55 4.80 -12.14
N VAL A 57 8.79 5.89 -12.09
CA VAL A 57 8.98 6.95 -11.08
C VAL A 57 8.69 6.42 -9.67
N GLY A 58 7.84 5.40 -9.54
CA GLY A 58 7.60 4.69 -8.27
C GLY A 58 8.88 4.12 -7.67
N ASP A 59 9.78 3.59 -8.49
CA ASP A 59 11.04 2.98 -8.03
C ASP A 59 11.97 4.03 -7.43
N LEU A 60 11.96 5.24 -7.99
CA LEU A 60 12.68 6.38 -7.43
C LEU A 60 12.11 6.78 -6.06
N PHE A 61 10.78 6.76 -5.88
CA PHE A 61 10.17 6.98 -4.57
C PHE A 61 10.55 5.89 -3.56
N TYR A 62 10.57 4.62 -3.97
CA TYR A 62 11.02 3.53 -3.09
C TYR A 62 12.47 3.71 -2.66
N LEU A 63 13.36 4.04 -3.60
CA LEU A 63 14.76 4.32 -3.30
C LEU A 63 14.91 5.52 -2.34
N LEU A 64 14.18 6.61 -2.58
CA LEU A 64 14.19 7.79 -1.71
C LEU A 64 13.74 7.45 -0.28
N ILE A 65 12.61 6.73 -0.14
CA ILE A 65 12.09 6.30 1.16
C ILE A 65 13.13 5.42 1.87
N ALA A 66 13.76 4.49 1.17
CA ALA A 66 14.79 3.62 1.73
C ALA A 66 16.01 4.41 2.23
N ILE A 67 16.52 5.35 1.43
CA ILE A 67 17.65 6.21 1.82
C ILE A 67 17.32 7.03 3.06
N VAL A 68 16.13 7.66 3.09
CA VAL A 68 15.66 8.45 4.23
C VAL A 68 15.52 7.57 5.47
N ALA A 69 14.93 6.38 5.34
CA ALA A 69 14.77 5.43 6.44
C ALA A 69 16.13 4.97 6.99
N ILE A 70 17.07 4.56 6.14
CA ILE A 70 18.42 4.13 6.53
C ILE A 70 19.17 5.26 7.23
N ARG A 71 19.17 6.47 6.65
CA ARG A 71 19.80 7.65 7.25
C ARG A 71 19.20 7.97 8.62
N TRP A 72 17.87 7.89 8.75
CA TRP A 72 17.19 8.11 10.03
C TRP A 72 17.57 7.03 11.06
N LEU A 73 17.55 5.75 10.66
CA LEU A 73 17.95 4.63 11.51
C LEU A 73 19.38 4.79 12.01
N TYR A 74 20.33 5.06 11.12
CA TYR A 74 21.74 5.26 11.49
C TYR A 74 21.92 6.36 12.55
N LYS A 75 21.22 7.49 12.40
CA LYS A 75 21.29 8.60 13.37
C LYS A 75 20.62 8.28 14.70
N ASN A 76 19.55 7.48 14.68
CA ASN A 76 18.71 7.25 15.86
C ASN A 76 18.99 5.92 16.57
N VAL A 77 19.79 5.02 16.00
CA VAL A 77 20.09 3.69 16.58
C VAL A 77 20.69 3.78 17.99
N LYS A 78 21.44 4.86 18.29
CA LYS A 78 22.00 5.09 19.63
C LYS A 78 20.92 5.27 20.71
N ARG A 79 19.70 5.68 20.36
CA ARG A 79 18.55 5.81 21.29
C ARG A 79 18.17 4.48 21.93
N LEU A 80 18.43 3.37 21.24
CA LEU A 80 18.18 2.01 21.76
C LEU A 80 19.02 1.66 22.98
N ARG A 81 20.19 2.30 23.15
CA ARG A 81 21.10 2.10 24.29
C ARG A 81 20.83 3.03 25.47
N HIS A 82 20.02 4.08 25.29
CA HIS A 82 19.79 5.13 26.29
C HIS A 82 18.38 5.09 26.89
N ASN A 83 17.76 3.91 27.00
CA ASN A 83 16.38 3.71 27.51
C ASN A 83 15.27 4.48 26.76
N GLU A 84 15.53 5.01 25.55
CA GLU A 84 14.53 5.69 24.71
C GLU A 84 13.87 4.75 23.69
N GLN A 85 13.88 3.44 23.94
CA GLN A 85 13.43 2.40 23.01
C GLN A 85 11.98 2.60 22.58
N VAL A 86 11.08 2.89 23.52
CA VAL A 86 9.66 3.10 23.23
C VAL A 86 9.45 4.25 22.24
N GLY A 87 10.11 5.39 22.48
CA GLY A 87 10.01 6.55 21.58
C GLY A 87 10.58 6.26 20.18
N PHE A 88 11.67 5.49 20.11
CA PHE A 88 12.24 5.04 18.84
C PHE A 88 11.26 4.18 18.04
N PHE A 89 10.61 3.18 18.66
CA PHE A 89 9.62 2.35 17.98
C PHE A 89 8.35 3.10 17.60
N VAL A 90 7.88 4.04 18.44
CA VAL A 90 6.73 4.90 18.12
C VAL A 90 7.01 5.77 16.89
N ASP A 91 8.23 6.30 16.74
CA ASP A 91 8.60 7.06 15.53
C ASP A 91 8.61 6.17 14.27
N ILE A 92 9.07 4.92 14.38
CA ILE A 92 9.02 3.94 13.28
C ILE A 92 7.58 3.63 12.90
N LEU A 93 6.73 3.30 13.88
CA LEU A 93 5.33 2.98 13.64
C LEU A 93 4.57 4.17 13.05
N ALA A 94 4.89 5.39 13.48
CA ALA A 94 4.35 6.60 12.87
C ALA A 94 4.74 6.76 11.40
N ALA A 95 6.00 6.47 11.05
CA ALA A 95 6.45 6.51 9.66
C ALA A 95 5.78 5.41 8.82
N VAL A 96 5.69 4.19 9.36
CA VAL A 96 4.97 3.06 8.73
C VAL A 96 3.50 3.42 8.51
N SER A 97 2.85 4.10 9.47
CA SER A 97 1.46 4.57 9.35
C SER A 97 1.21 5.40 8.09
N VAL A 98 2.12 6.33 7.80
CA VAL A 98 2.01 7.20 6.62
C VAL A 98 2.23 6.42 5.34
N VAL A 99 3.28 5.59 5.29
CA VAL A 99 3.58 4.77 4.10
C VAL A 99 2.45 3.77 3.82
N TYR A 100 1.93 3.13 4.87
CA TYR A 100 0.83 2.18 4.80
C TYR A 100 -0.46 2.84 4.28
N PHE A 101 -0.78 4.03 4.79
CA PHE A 101 -1.92 4.82 4.31
C PHE A 101 -1.78 5.18 2.82
N MET A 102 -0.64 5.75 2.44
CA MET A 102 -0.36 6.14 1.06
C MET A 102 -0.43 4.95 0.11
N PHE A 103 0.20 3.83 0.47
CA PHE A 103 0.16 2.60 -0.31
C PHE A 103 -1.30 2.17 -0.59
N HIS A 104 -2.13 2.10 0.45
CA HIS A 104 -3.50 1.63 0.33
C HIS A 104 -4.39 2.58 -0.48
N VAL A 105 -4.26 3.89 -0.25
CA VAL A 105 -5.05 4.91 -0.95
C VAL A 105 -4.62 5.09 -2.40
N LEU A 106 -3.34 4.92 -2.72
CA LEU A 106 -2.86 5.09 -4.09
C LEU A 106 -3.19 3.88 -4.97
N TRP A 107 -3.07 2.65 -4.45
CA TRP A 107 -3.45 1.45 -5.20
C TRP A 107 -3.84 0.25 -4.34
N GLY A 108 -3.39 0.16 -3.09
CA GLY A 108 -3.49 -1.06 -2.29
C GLY A 108 -4.91 -1.53 -1.98
N PHE A 109 -5.91 -0.64 -1.95
CA PHE A 109 -7.29 -1.11 -1.82
C PHE A 109 -7.76 -1.96 -3.01
N ASN A 110 -7.16 -1.83 -4.21
CA ASN A 110 -7.52 -2.67 -5.35
C ASN A 110 -7.25 -4.17 -5.13
N TYR A 111 -6.40 -4.56 -4.17
CA TYR A 111 -6.18 -5.98 -3.85
C TYR A 111 -7.38 -6.60 -3.13
N TYR A 112 -8.31 -5.79 -2.64
CA TYR A 112 -9.53 -6.24 -1.94
C TYR A 112 -10.79 -6.12 -2.81
N ARG A 113 -10.61 -5.89 -4.11
CA ARG A 113 -11.70 -5.79 -5.08
C ARG A 113 -12.36 -7.14 -5.34
N LEU A 114 -13.49 -7.12 -6.04
CA LEU A 114 -14.18 -8.36 -6.46
C LEU A 114 -13.25 -9.19 -7.37
N PRO A 115 -13.05 -10.50 -7.12
CA PRO A 115 -12.23 -11.34 -7.97
C PRO A 115 -12.71 -11.31 -9.42
N LEU A 116 -11.77 -11.24 -10.37
CA LEU A 116 -12.06 -11.06 -11.80
C LEU A 116 -12.98 -12.16 -12.37
N HIS A 117 -12.81 -13.41 -11.96
CA HIS A 117 -13.67 -14.50 -12.41
C HIS A 117 -15.14 -14.28 -11.99
N LYS A 118 -15.38 -13.68 -10.81
CA LYS A 118 -16.72 -13.32 -10.36
C LYS A 118 -17.27 -12.12 -11.12
N SER A 119 -16.45 -11.09 -11.33
CA SER A 119 -16.90 -9.88 -12.04
C SER A 119 -17.19 -10.14 -13.53
N LEU A 120 -16.48 -11.08 -14.15
CA LEU A 120 -16.64 -11.43 -15.56
C LEU A 120 -17.54 -12.65 -15.78
N HIS A 121 -18.14 -13.21 -14.72
CA HIS A 121 -18.96 -14.43 -14.78
C HIS A 121 -18.24 -15.61 -15.46
N LEU A 122 -16.95 -15.76 -15.17
CA LEU A 122 -16.12 -16.84 -15.70
C LEU A 122 -16.06 -17.99 -14.71
N GLU A 123 -16.04 -19.21 -15.24
CA GLU A 123 -15.71 -20.38 -14.44
C GLU A 123 -14.23 -20.33 -14.03
N SER A 124 -13.96 -20.59 -12.75
CA SER A 124 -12.59 -20.62 -12.21
C SER A 124 -11.95 -22.00 -12.29
N ASN A 125 -12.70 -23.01 -12.71
CA ASN A 125 -12.21 -24.38 -12.84
C ASN A 125 -11.68 -24.57 -14.26
N TYR A 126 -10.45 -25.01 -14.37
CA TYR A 126 -9.81 -25.33 -15.64
C TYR A 126 -8.88 -26.52 -15.47
N THR A 127 -8.64 -27.25 -16.57
CA THR A 127 -7.69 -28.35 -16.58
C THR A 127 -6.29 -27.87 -16.95
N THR A 128 -5.28 -28.69 -16.64
CA THR A 128 -3.89 -28.42 -17.01
C THR A 128 -3.73 -28.32 -18.54
N GLU A 129 -4.51 -29.08 -19.29
CA GLU A 129 -4.51 -29.08 -20.76
C GLU A 129 -5.04 -27.75 -21.31
N GLN A 130 -6.13 -27.21 -20.74
CA GLN A 130 -6.67 -25.90 -21.12
C GLN A 130 -5.67 -24.77 -20.83
N LEU A 131 -4.89 -24.87 -19.75
CA LEU A 131 -3.78 -23.94 -19.47
C LEU A 131 -2.70 -24.03 -20.55
N LEU A 132 -2.26 -25.25 -20.90
CA LEU A 132 -1.22 -25.47 -21.90
C LEU A 132 -1.63 -24.92 -23.28
N GLU A 133 -2.89 -25.07 -23.67
CA GLU A 133 -3.43 -24.52 -24.91
C GLU A 133 -3.26 -22.99 -25.00
N THR A 134 -3.44 -22.25 -23.89
CA THR A 134 -3.25 -20.78 -23.88
C THR A 134 -1.80 -20.33 -24.08
N THR A 135 -0.82 -21.22 -23.88
CA THR A 135 0.62 -20.92 -24.01
C THR A 135 1.19 -21.24 -25.39
N ASN A 136 0.51 -22.10 -26.16
CA ASN A 136 0.87 -22.41 -27.53
C ASN A 136 0.27 -21.33 -28.46
N ARG A 137 1.05 -20.27 -28.72
CA ARG A 137 0.77 -19.27 -29.75
C ARG A 137 1.72 -19.42 -30.93
#